data_AF-A0A7S4ACL5-F1
#
_entry.id   AF-A0A7S4ACL5-F1
#
_cell.length_a   1.000
_cell.length_b   1.000
_cell.length_c   1.000
_cell.angle_alpha   90.00
_cell.angle_beta   90.00
_cell.angle_gamma   90.00
#
_symmetry.space_group_name_H-M   'P 1'
#
loop_
_entity.id
_entity.type
_entity.pdbx_description
1 polymer ?
#
loop_
_entity_poly.entity_id
_entity_poly.type
_entity_poly.pdbx_seq_one_letter_code
_entity_poly.pdbx_strand_id
1 'polypeptide(L)'
;MAPRQRNAEAYCDSGGEVQLDKRHSPLPDAATDSSERTTEKLAALSSNGSNKKQHDPKIDLDVSSFPVLPWMSAIMWPMMLTVPLILNTPGIPLHYSNIFPESWYVIEDSMVESTSSPKILGLCLGLITVVVGQLLCLFVFYFFKYGFMSANGEEPLSIQTRGARKYQYLEGLTTHLSQPEGFILLGGYLTGTWMFRLMPAAYYSFDGGIEWSKVFLCLVVQDCIQFVMHLLEHCVSPAFYKYSHKPHHRFTNPRLFDAFNGSMLDTICMILIPLYATANLVHCNVWSYMAFGSLYANWLTLIHSEYTFPWDGLFHCVGFGTSGDHHVHHAFFKYNYGHLFTWFDRVWGTYRHPSEFAPKQFNERT
;
A
#
# COMPACT_ATOMS: atom_id res chain seq x y z
N MET A 1 -9.80 -27.41 -32.82
CA MET A 1 -9.81 -26.05 -33.40
C MET A 1 -9.68 -25.06 -32.25
N ALA A 2 -8.51 -24.44 -32.11
CA ALA A 2 -8.21 -23.41 -31.11
C ALA A 2 -7.61 -22.21 -31.87
N PRO A 3 -7.97 -20.96 -31.57
CA PRO A 3 -7.41 -19.82 -32.28
C PRO A 3 -6.06 -19.41 -31.68
N ARG A 4 -5.10 -19.16 -32.57
CA ARG A 4 -3.74 -18.69 -32.33
C ARG A 4 -3.72 -17.34 -31.60
N GLN A 5 -2.90 -17.25 -30.55
CA GLN A 5 -2.42 -16.00 -29.97
C GLN A 5 -1.55 -15.26 -30.99
N ARG A 6 -1.80 -13.96 -31.19
CA ARG A 6 -0.90 -13.04 -31.89
C ARG A 6 -0.05 -12.34 -30.84
N ASN A 7 1.27 -12.48 -30.98
CA ASN A 7 2.27 -11.70 -30.26
C ASN A 7 2.18 -10.23 -30.68
N ALA A 8 2.13 -9.34 -29.69
CA ALA A 8 2.35 -7.91 -29.87
C ALA A 8 3.67 -7.55 -29.18
N GLU A 9 4.78 -7.81 -29.87
CA GLU A 9 6.06 -7.17 -29.58
C GLU A 9 6.10 -5.87 -30.37
N ALA A 10 5.89 -4.74 -29.69
CA ALA A 10 6.09 -3.42 -30.25
C ALA A 10 7.32 -2.78 -29.59
N TYR A 11 8.42 -2.94 -30.33
CA TYR A 11 9.61 -2.10 -30.45
C TYR A 11 9.52 -0.69 -29.85
N CYS A 12 10.48 -0.35 -28.96
CA CYS A 12 11.00 1.01 -28.76
C CYS A 12 12.45 0.87 -28.30
N ASP A 13 13.31 0.47 -29.23
CA ASP A 13 14.76 0.57 -29.14
C ASP A 13 15.18 1.88 -29.81
N SER A 14 15.82 2.77 -29.06
CA SER A 14 16.51 3.94 -29.60
C SER A 14 17.97 3.86 -29.16
N GLY A 15 18.74 3.14 -29.98
CA GLY A 15 20.19 3.07 -29.89
C GLY A 15 20.85 4.42 -30.19
N GLY A 16 21.87 4.70 -29.39
CA GLY A 16 22.97 5.60 -29.73
C GLY A 16 24.27 4.85 -29.51
N GLU A 17 24.77 4.19 -30.55
CA GLU A 17 26.13 3.65 -30.60
C GLU A 17 27.13 4.80 -30.76
N VAL A 18 28.17 4.81 -29.92
CA VAL A 18 29.46 5.43 -30.23
C VAL A 18 30.52 4.38 -29.97
N GLN A 19 31.19 3.93 -31.03
CA GLN A 19 32.26 2.96 -31.02
C GLN A 19 33.61 3.64 -31.25
N LEU A 20 34.62 3.12 -30.52
CA LEU A 20 36.06 3.03 -30.85
C LEU A 20 36.95 4.28 -30.76
N ASP A 21 37.93 4.23 -29.84
CA ASP A 21 39.34 4.23 -30.26
C ASP A 21 40.17 3.30 -29.33
N LYS A 22 40.88 2.34 -29.93
CA LYS A 22 41.85 1.43 -29.30
C LYS A 22 43.21 1.79 -29.88
N ARG A 23 44.20 2.10 -29.03
CA ARG A 23 45.62 2.15 -29.42
C ARG A 23 46.48 1.20 -28.59
N HIS A 24 47.08 0.26 -29.32
CA HIS A 24 48.43 -0.36 -29.24
C HIS A 24 49.50 0.42 -28.45
N SER A 25 50.55 -0.12 -27.80
CA SER A 25 51.21 -1.45 -27.63
C SER A 25 52.35 -1.28 -26.55
N PRO A 26 53.44 -2.08 -26.46
CA PRO A 26 53.58 -3.41 -25.82
C PRO A 26 54.79 -3.54 -24.81
N LEU A 27 55.01 -4.78 -24.29
CA LEU A 27 56.25 -5.46 -23.80
C LEU A 27 56.24 -5.91 -22.31
N PRO A 28 57.03 -6.93 -21.89
CA PRO A 28 57.26 -8.26 -22.49
C PRO A 28 57.23 -9.44 -21.48
N ASP A 29 57.17 -10.65 -22.05
CA ASP A 29 57.71 -11.97 -21.67
C ASP A 29 57.96 -12.37 -20.19
N ALA A 30 57.35 -13.49 -19.79
CA ALA A 30 57.93 -14.47 -18.87
C ALA A 30 57.37 -15.87 -19.14
N ALA A 31 58.26 -16.85 -19.00
CA ALA A 31 58.22 -18.19 -19.57
C ALA A 31 57.51 -19.25 -18.70
N THR A 32 56.92 -20.23 -19.39
CA THR A 32 57.02 -21.70 -19.18
C THR A 32 57.14 -22.25 -17.74
N ASP A 33 56.23 -23.15 -17.33
CA ASP A 33 56.52 -24.59 -17.22
C ASP A 33 55.22 -25.37 -16.93
N SER A 34 55.33 -26.68 -16.94
CA SER A 34 54.37 -27.70 -17.30
C SER A 34 54.10 -28.69 -16.16
N SER A 35 53.04 -29.49 -16.33
CA SER A 35 52.95 -30.90 -15.92
C SER A 35 52.87 -31.25 -14.41
N GLU A 36 51.73 -31.84 -13.99
CA GLU A 36 51.61 -33.17 -13.31
C GLU A 36 50.14 -33.41 -12.89
N ARG A 37 49.37 -34.28 -13.56
CA ARG A 37 49.14 -35.74 -13.36
C ARG A 37 48.48 -36.18 -12.03
N THR A 38 47.19 -36.54 -12.18
CA THR A 38 46.53 -37.82 -11.79
C THR A 38 46.97 -38.59 -10.53
N THR A 39 46.01 -38.82 -9.62
CA THR A 39 45.53 -40.10 -8.99
C THR A 39 44.65 -39.68 -7.81
N GLU A 40 43.46 -40.20 -7.49
CA GLU A 40 42.99 -41.58 -7.46
C GLU A 40 41.48 -41.68 -7.72
N LYS A 41 41.11 -42.83 -8.27
CA LYS A 41 39.75 -43.33 -8.50
C LYS A 41 39.70 -44.68 -7.79
N LEU A 42 38.53 -45.02 -7.22
CA LEU A 42 38.00 -46.37 -6.91
C LEU A 42 37.98 -46.79 -5.44
N ALA A 43 36.77 -46.79 -4.87
CA ALA A 43 36.05 -47.96 -4.34
C ALA A 43 34.77 -47.44 -3.64
N ALA A 44 33.57 -48.00 -3.73
CA ALA A 44 32.99 -49.07 -4.52
C ALA A 44 31.47 -48.91 -4.39
N LEU A 45 30.73 -49.34 -5.42
CA LEU A 45 29.28 -49.47 -5.41
C LEU A 45 28.83 -50.54 -4.39
N SER A 46 27.73 -50.30 -3.68
CA SER A 46 26.55 -51.19 -3.65
C SER A 46 25.58 -50.81 -2.52
N SER A 47 24.40 -50.26 -2.89
CA SER A 47 23.11 -50.93 -2.70
C SER A 47 21.95 -49.94 -2.83
N ASN A 48 21.02 -50.30 -3.71
CA ASN A 48 19.76 -49.63 -4.00
C ASN A 48 18.83 -49.64 -2.78
N GLY A 49 18.09 -48.55 -2.58
CA GLY A 49 16.98 -48.46 -1.63
C GLY A 49 16.06 -47.28 -1.95
N SER A 50 15.17 -47.48 -2.92
CA SER A 50 14.06 -46.59 -3.28
C SER A 50 13.20 -46.22 -2.06
N ASN A 51 13.07 -44.93 -1.76
CA ASN A 51 11.87 -44.39 -1.12
C ASN A 51 11.70 -42.90 -1.46
N LYS A 52 10.89 -42.63 -2.49
CA LYS A 52 10.29 -41.31 -2.72
C LYS A 52 9.31 -41.05 -1.58
N LYS A 53 9.68 -40.22 -0.60
CA LYS A 53 8.70 -39.55 0.26
C LYS A 53 8.23 -38.27 -0.44
N GLN A 54 6.95 -38.30 -0.76
CA GLN A 54 6.14 -37.19 -1.24
C GLN A 54 6.14 -36.10 -0.17
N HIS A 55 6.63 -34.92 -0.53
CA HIS A 55 6.71 -33.76 0.36
C HIS A 55 5.38 -33.01 0.24
N ASP A 56 4.45 -33.27 1.15
CA ASP A 56 3.35 -32.34 1.40
C ASP A 56 3.92 -31.13 2.15
N PRO A 57 3.65 -29.89 1.73
CA PRO A 57 3.99 -28.72 2.52
C PRO A 57 2.95 -28.59 3.62
N LYS A 58 3.16 -29.28 4.75
CA LYS A 58 2.53 -28.89 6.01
C LYS A 58 3.18 -27.59 6.48
N ILE A 59 2.44 -26.50 6.41
CA ILE A 59 2.78 -25.27 7.11
C ILE A 59 2.47 -25.53 8.59
N ASP A 60 3.46 -25.99 9.34
CA ASP A 60 3.41 -25.98 10.80
C ASP A 60 3.61 -24.53 11.27
N LEU A 61 2.50 -23.84 11.54
CA LEU A 61 2.51 -22.55 12.23
C LEU A 61 2.78 -22.79 13.72
N ASP A 62 4.06 -22.87 14.09
CA ASP A 62 4.49 -22.90 15.48
C ASP A 62 4.25 -21.52 16.12
N VAL A 63 3.21 -21.43 16.94
CA VAL A 63 2.81 -20.18 17.58
C VAL A 63 3.70 -19.82 18.78
N SER A 64 4.53 -20.76 19.26
CA SER A 64 5.36 -20.58 20.46
C SER A 64 6.66 -19.81 20.23
N SER A 65 7.03 -19.61 18.97
CA SER A 65 8.24 -18.88 18.54
C SER A 65 7.94 -17.46 18.05
N PHE A 66 6.70 -16.97 18.11
CA PHE A 66 6.39 -15.58 17.76
C PHE A 66 6.92 -14.62 18.83
N PRO A 67 7.92 -13.77 18.54
CA PRO A 67 8.26 -12.70 19.45
C PRO A 67 7.04 -11.76 19.47
N VAL A 68 6.34 -11.72 20.60
CA VAL A 68 5.12 -10.91 20.77
C VAL A 68 5.39 -9.42 20.50
N LEU A 69 6.64 -8.99 20.73
CA LEU A 69 7.04 -7.59 20.69
C LEU A 69 6.97 -6.95 19.27
N PRO A 70 7.54 -7.54 18.20
CA PRO A 70 7.32 -7.02 16.83
C PRO A 70 5.85 -6.92 16.44
N TRP A 71 5.03 -7.91 16.81
CA TRP A 71 3.59 -7.92 16.52
C TRP A 71 2.81 -6.82 17.24
N MET A 72 3.38 -6.18 18.27
CA MET A 72 2.75 -5.02 18.91
C MET A 72 2.48 -3.88 17.93
N SER A 73 3.27 -3.76 16.86
CA SER A 73 3.04 -2.72 15.87
C SER A 73 1.67 -2.88 15.15
N ALA A 74 1.03 -4.06 15.21
CA ALA A 74 -0.31 -4.29 14.67
C ALA A 74 -1.40 -3.48 15.41
N ILE A 75 -1.09 -2.94 16.60
CA ILE A 75 -1.96 -1.99 17.31
C ILE A 75 -2.28 -0.74 16.49
N MET A 76 -1.50 -0.44 15.44
CA MET A 76 -1.81 0.65 14.51
C MET A 76 -3.21 0.55 13.88
N TRP A 77 -3.70 -0.67 13.60
CA TRP A 77 -4.99 -0.91 12.95
C TRP A 77 -6.20 -0.51 13.80
N PRO A 78 -6.32 -0.92 15.08
CA PRO A 78 -7.34 -0.35 15.95
C PRO A 78 -7.08 1.14 16.28
N MET A 79 -5.82 1.58 16.39
CA MET A 79 -5.51 2.98 16.68
C MET A 79 -5.94 3.95 15.57
N MET A 80 -5.80 3.57 14.29
CA MET A 80 -6.30 4.41 13.19
C MET A 80 -7.84 4.53 13.19
N LEU A 81 -8.54 3.64 13.88
CA LEU A 81 -10.00 3.62 14.01
C LEU A 81 -10.51 4.25 15.32
N THR A 82 -9.64 4.91 16.10
CA THR A 82 -9.96 5.40 17.44
C THR A 82 -11.24 6.23 17.50
N VAL A 83 -11.41 7.21 16.62
CA VAL A 83 -12.56 8.14 16.64
C VAL A 83 -13.89 7.41 16.39
N PRO A 84 -14.09 6.68 15.28
CA PRO A 84 -15.35 5.97 15.05
C PRO A 84 -15.58 4.87 16.08
N LEU A 85 -14.55 4.18 16.59
CA LEU A 85 -14.73 3.16 17.63
C LEU A 85 -15.20 3.77 18.95
N ILE A 86 -14.53 4.82 19.44
CA ILE A 86 -14.90 5.45 20.71
C ILE A 86 -16.28 6.09 20.61
N LEU A 87 -16.53 6.92 19.58
CA LEU A 87 -17.77 7.67 19.50
C LEU A 87 -18.99 6.81 19.19
N ASN A 88 -18.82 5.61 18.62
CA ASN A 88 -19.91 4.72 18.25
C ASN A 88 -20.08 3.49 19.18
N THR A 89 -19.25 3.33 20.22
CA THR A 89 -19.42 2.22 21.16
C THR A 89 -20.60 2.48 22.10
N PRO A 90 -21.65 1.62 22.10
CA PRO A 90 -22.80 1.81 22.98
C PRO A 90 -22.43 1.67 24.46
N GLY A 91 -23.05 2.48 25.31
CA GLY A 91 -22.93 2.35 26.76
C GLY A 91 -21.69 2.98 27.40
N ILE A 92 -20.76 3.55 26.61
CA ILE A 92 -19.65 4.33 27.17
C ILE A 92 -20.01 5.83 27.28
N PRO A 93 -19.45 6.57 28.26
CA PRO A 93 -19.72 8.01 28.40
C PRO A 93 -19.36 8.83 27.16
N LEU A 94 -18.42 8.34 26.35
CA LEU A 94 -17.94 8.99 25.13
C LEU A 94 -18.79 8.71 23.89
N HIS A 95 -19.89 7.97 24.00
CA HIS A 95 -20.79 7.76 22.88
C HIS A 95 -21.31 9.10 22.35
N TYR A 96 -21.39 9.26 21.02
CA TYR A 96 -21.66 10.54 20.37
C TYR A 96 -22.96 11.21 20.86
N SER A 97 -24.00 10.42 21.17
CA SER A 97 -25.28 10.93 21.67
C SER A 97 -25.20 11.60 23.05
N ASN A 98 -24.17 11.26 23.84
CA ASN A 98 -23.94 11.85 25.15
C ASN A 98 -23.09 13.13 25.07
N ILE A 99 -22.38 13.33 23.95
CA ILE A 99 -21.46 14.46 23.74
C ILE A 99 -22.13 15.56 22.94
N PHE A 100 -22.87 15.20 21.89
CA PHE A 100 -23.42 16.15 20.93
C PHE A 100 -24.94 16.28 21.07
N PRO A 101 -25.50 17.49 20.92
CA PRO A 101 -26.95 17.67 20.84
C PRO A 101 -27.55 16.95 19.63
N GLU A 102 -28.74 16.35 19.79
CA GLU A 102 -29.45 15.65 18.72
C GLU A 102 -29.63 16.49 17.44
N SER A 103 -29.85 17.79 17.59
CA SER A 103 -30.02 18.73 16.46
C SER A 103 -28.80 18.80 15.51
N TRP A 104 -27.64 18.28 15.93
CA TRP A 104 -26.40 18.26 15.16
C TRP A 104 -26.24 17.02 14.28
N TYR A 105 -27.00 15.94 14.50
CA TYR A 105 -26.85 14.68 13.75
C TYR A 105 -28.17 14.02 13.35
N VAL A 106 -29.28 14.31 14.02
CA VAL A 106 -30.59 13.77 13.63
C VAL A 106 -31.06 14.45 12.35
N ILE A 107 -31.45 13.62 11.38
CA ILE A 107 -32.08 14.05 10.13
C ILE A 107 -33.57 13.70 10.26
N GLU A 108 -34.42 14.70 10.44
CA GLU A 108 -35.86 14.49 10.50
C GLU A 108 -36.39 14.04 9.13
N ASP A 109 -37.33 13.09 9.08
CA ASP A 109 -37.90 12.56 7.83
C ASP A 109 -38.53 13.65 6.94
N SER A 110 -38.99 14.76 7.54
CA SER A 110 -39.49 15.94 6.84
C SER A 110 -38.40 16.77 6.13
N MET A 111 -37.12 16.48 6.41
CA MET A 111 -35.94 17.15 5.86
C MET A 111 -35.27 16.37 4.72
N VAL A 112 -35.79 15.18 4.40
CA VAL A 112 -35.41 14.41 3.21
C VAL A 112 -35.85 15.16 1.94
N GLU A 113 -36.93 15.93 2.01
CA GLU A 113 -37.43 16.81 0.94
C GLU A 113 -37.03 18.29 1.10
N SER A 114 -36.41 18.69 2.22
CA SER A 114 -36.18 20.11 2.53
C SER A 114 -34.82 20.64 2.06
N THR A 115 -34.83 21.91 1.65
CA THR A 115 -33.69 22.77 1.26
C THR A 115 -32.65 23.03 2.37
N SER A 116 -32.71 22.30 3.49
CA SER A 116 -31.81 22.49 4.62
C SER A 116 -30.40 21.97 4.31
N SER A 117 -29.36 22.73 4.68
CA SER A 117 -27.98 22.28 4.53
C SER A 117 -27.74 20.98 5.33
N PRO A 118 -26.96 20.03 4.79
CA PRO A 118 -26.61 18.82 5.53
C PRO A 118 -25.90 19.16 6.83
N LYS A 119 -26.11 18.34 7.86
CA LYS A 119 -25.52 18.55 9.18
C LYS A 119 -23.99 18.46 9.10
N ILE A 120 -23.28 19.44 9.66
CA ILE A 120 -21.82 19.52 9.51
C ILE A 120 -21.05 18.55 10.42
N LEU A 121 -21.70 18.02 11.48
CA LEU A 121 -21.02 17.18 12.47
C LEU A 121 -20.37 15.95 11.83
N GLY A 122 -21.05 15.27 10.91
CA GLY A 122 -20.51 14.11 10.21
C GLY A 122 -19.26 14.44 9.38
N LEU A 123 -19.27 15.58 8.68
CA LEU A 123 -18.09 16.08 7.94
C LEU A 123 -16.92 16.36 8.90
N CYS A 124 -17.17 17.09 10.00
CA CYS A 124 -16.14 17.41 10.98
C CYS A 124 -15.54 16.14 11.60
N LEU A 125 -16.38 15.20 12.03
CA LEU A 125 -15.94 13.95 12.62
C LEU A 125 -15.20 13.07 11.61
N GLY A 126 -15.60 13.08 10.33
CA GLY A 126 -14.88 12.38 9.27
C GLY A 126 -13.46 12.94 9.06
N LEU A 127 -13.32 14.26 8.97
CA LEU A 127 -12.01 14.91 8.85
C LEU A 127 -11.13 14.64 10.09
N ILE A 128 -11.70 14.77 11.29
CA ILE A 128 -11.01 14.46 12.56
C ILE A 128 -10.58 13.00 12.59
N THR A 129 -11.43 12.07 12.13
CA THR A 129 -11.12 10.65 12.10
C THR A 129 -9.84 10.36 11.31
N VAL A 130 -9.71 10.92 10.11
CA VAL A 130 -8.52 10.73 9.27
C VAL A 130 -7.28 11.36 9.91
N VAL A 131 -7.40 12.58 10.45
CA VAL A 131 -6.28 13.28 11.11
C VAL A 131 -5.79 12.52 12.34
N VAL A 132 -6.70 12.15 13.24
CA VAL A 132 -6.37 11.38 14.44
C VAL A 132 -5.79 10.02 14.06
N GLY A 133 -6.37 9.36 13.05
CA GLY A 133 -5.87 8.08 12.56
C GLY A 133 -4.44 8.16 12.06
N GLN A 134 -4.13 9.14 11.21
CA GLN A 134 -2.77 9.38 10.69
C GLN A 134 -1.79 9.71 11.83
N LEU A 135 -2.15 10.59 12.77
CA LEU A 135 -1.28 10.94 13.89
C LEU A 135 -0.94 9.73 14.76
N LEU A 136 -1.94 8.88 15.05
CA LEU A 136 -1.74 7.67 15.84
C LEU A 136 -0.96 6.60 15.07
N CYS A 137 -1.20 6.45 13.76
CA CYS A 137 -0.43 5.57 12.89
C CYS A 137 1.05 5.99 12.85
N LEU A 138 1.31 7.29 12.65
CA LEU A 138 2.65 7.87 12.68
C LEU A 138 3.33 7.72 14.04
N PHE A 139 2.58 7.87 15.14
CA PHE A 139 3.07 7.61 16.49
C PHE A 139 3.55 6.17 16.63
N VAL A 140 2.73 5.17 16.29
CA VAL A 140 3.14 3.76 16.35
C VAL A 140 4.31 3.47 15.42
N PHE A 141 4.27 4.02 14.20
CA PHE A 141 5.34 3.88 13.21
C PHE A 141 6.68 4.44 13.70
N TYR A 142 6.68 5.54 14.45
CA TYR A 142 7.91 6.07 15.06
C TYR A 142 8.56 5.03 15.98
N PHE A 143 7.79 4.41 16.90
CA PHE A 143 8.33 3.39 17.80
C PHE A 143 8.81 2.15 17.04
N PHE A 144 8.06 1.74 16.01
CA PHE A 144 8.43 0.65 15.14
C PHE A 144 9.76 0.92 14.40
N LYS A 145 9.87 2.07 13.73
CA LYS A 145 11.05 2.48 12.94
C LYS A 145 12.33 2.53 13.77
N TYR A 146 12.26 3.04 14.99
CA TYR A 146 13.44 3.17 15.87
C TYR A 146 13.71 1.93 16.74
N GLY A 147 13.11 0.78 16.40
CA GLY A 147 13.42 -0.49 17.05
C GLY A 147 12.86 -0.65 18.46
N PHE A 148 12.03 0.28 18.96
CA PHE A 148 11.41 0.16 20.30
C PHE A 148 10.43 -1.02 20.39
N MET A 149 9.98 -1.54 19.25
CA MET A 149 9.13 -2.73 19.15
C MET A 149 9.91 -3.98 18.70
N SER A 150 11.24 -3.90 18.63
CA SER A 150 12.12 -5.02 18.30
C SER A 150 12.70 -5.64 19.58
N ALA A 151 12.82 -6.97 19.63
CA ALA A 151 13.32 -7.68 20.82
C ALA A 151 14.73 -7.24 21.23
N ASN A 152 15.55 -6.83 20.24
CA ASN A 152 16.93 -6.42 20.44
C ASN A 152 17.15 -4.91 20.27
N GLY A 153 16.08 -4.11 20.10
CA GLY A 153 16.22 -2.69 19.79
C GLY A 153 16.70 -2.40 18.36
N GLU A 154 16.65 -3.39 17.47
CA GLU A 154 17.08 -3.25 16.08
C GLU A 154 16.03 -2.51 15.24
N GLU A 155 16.49 -1.63 14.34
CA GLU A 155 15.62 -1.03 13.32
C GLU A 155 15.03 -2.13 12.40
N PRO A 156 13.80 -1.96 11.91
CA PRO A 156 13.15 -2.95 11.08
C PRO A 156 13.88 -3.13 9.74
N LEU A 157 13.67 -4.29 9.12
CA LEU A 157 14.30 -4.62 7.85
C LEU A 157 13.81 -3.66 6.77
N SER A 158 14.74 -3.01 6.06
CA SER A 158 14.39 -2.21 4.89
C SER A 158 13.98 -3.09 3.73
N ILE A 159 13.05 -2.61 2.90
CA ILE A 159 12.52 -3.37 1.77
C ILE A 159 13.54 -3.51 0.64
N GLN A 160 14.18 -2.41 0.25
CA GLN A 160 15.20 -2.42 -0.80
C GLN A 160 16.59 -2.71 -0.23
N THR A 161 17.44 -3.40 -1.00
CA THR A 161 18.81 -3.74 -0.57
C THR A 161 19.73 -2.53 -0.41
N ARG A 162 19.39 -1.41 -1.06
CA ARG A 162 20.07 -0.12 -0.88
C ARG A 162 19.80 0.52 0.49
N GLY A 163 18.85 -0.01 1.25
CA GLY A 163 18.43 0.50 2.55
C GLY A 163 17.41 1.64 2.46
N ALA A 164 16.88 1.98 3.64
CA ALA A 164 15.96 3.10 3.82
C ALA A 164 16.68 4.43 3.56
N ARG A 165 15.96 5.42 3.01
CA ARG A 165 16.55 6.76 2.83
C ARG A 165 16.76 7.39 4.20
N LYS A 166 17.92 8.03 4.38
CA LYS A 166 18.18 8.82 5.59
C LYS A 166 17.41 10.15 5.50
N TYR A 167 16.56 10.42 6.46
CA TYR A 167 15.91 11.72 6.63
C TYR A 167 15.60 11.95 8.11
N GLN A 168 15.46 13.22 8.49
CA GLN A 168 14.98 13.55 9.82
C GLN A 168 13.46 13.35 9.85
N TYR A 169 12.95 12.56 10.79
CA TYR A 169 11.52 12.26 10.89
C TYR A 169 10.64 13.54 10.86
N LEU A 170 11.09 14.59 11.55
CA LEU A 170 10.41 15.89 11.58
C LEU A 170 10.39 16.61 10.22
N GLU A 171 11.45 16.48 9.43
CA GLU A 171 11.49 17.01 8.06
C GLU A 171 10.49 16.27 7.16
N GLY A 172 10.44 14.94 7.28
CA GLY A 172 9.46 14.10 6.56
C GLY A 172 8.03 14.44 6.95
N LEU A 173 7.75 14.57 8.24
CA LEU A 173 6.46 14.99 8.77
C LEU A 173 6.06 16.39 8.29
N THR A 174 6.98 17.35 8.35
CA THR A 174 6.74 18.72 7.89
C THR A 174 6.43 18.73 6.40
N THR A 175 7.19 17.98 5.59
CA THR A 175 6.96 17.87 4.15
C THR A 175 5.58 17.30 3.86
N HIS A 176 5.18 16.23 4.57
CA HIS A 176 3.88 15.60 4.43
C HIS A 176 2.73 16.56 4.79
N LEU A 177 2.87 17.33 5.86
CA LEU A 177 1.87 18.31 6.28
C LEU A 177 1.89 19.60 5.44
N SER A 178 2.95 19.86 4.68
CA SER A 178 3.13 21.07 3.86
C SER A 178 2.75 20.89 2.39
N GLN A 179 1.95 19.88 2.05
CA GLN A 179 1.43 19.67 0.69
C GLN A 179 0.02 20.26 0.55
N PRO A 180 -0.14 21.58 0.36
CA PRO A 180 -1.45 22.23 0.37
C PRO A 180 -2.36 21.71 -0.73
N GLU A 181 -1.83 21.28 -1.88
CA GLU A 181 -2.61 20.80 -3.00
C GLU A 181 -3.44 19.56 -2.64
N GLY A 182 -2.84 18.60 -1.94
CA GLY A 182 -3.52 17.39 -1.49
C GLY A 182 -4.63 17.69 -0.49
N PHE A 183 -4.35 18.54 0.52
CA PHE A 183 -5.34 18.93 1.53
C PHE A 183 -6.49 19.77 0.94
N ILE A 184 -6.19 20.68 0.00
CA ILE A 184 -7.20 21.51 -0.66
C ILE A 184 -8.08 20.66 -1.55
N LEU A 185 -7.50 19.74 -2.34
CA LEU A 185 -8.26 18.87 -3.23
C LEU A 185 -9.13 17.89 -2.45
N LEU A 186 -8.54 17.14 -1.51
CA LEU A 186 -9.29 16.15 -0.73
C LEU A 186 -10.27 16.81 0.24
N GLY A 187 -9.86 17.87 0.94
CA GLY A 187 -10.73 18.63 1.82
C GLY A 187 -11.87 19.32 1.07
N GLY A 188 -11.58 19.89 -0.11
CA GLY A 188 -12.58 20.46 -1.01
C GLY A 188 -13.54 19.41 -1.56
N TYR A 189 -13.04 18.23 -1.93
CA TYR A 189 -13.86 17.09 -2.34
C TYR A 189 -14.80 16.62 -1.22
N LEU A 190 -14.27 16.37 -0.02
CA LEU A 190 -15.06 15.89 1.12
C LEU A 190 -16.11 16.93 1.53
N THR A 191 -15.72 18.20 1.59
CA THR A 191 -16.64 19.30 1.89
C THR A 191 -17.69 19.45 0.80
N GLY A 192 -17.30 19.44 -0.47
CA GLY A 192 -18.22 19.60 -1.59
C GLY A 192 -19.22 18.45 -1.68
N THR A 193 -18.74 17.21 -1.70
CA THR A 193 -19.62 16.02 -1.75
C THR A 193 -20.57 15.95 -0.56
N TRP A 194 -20.10 16.33 0.62
CA TRP A 194 -20.96 16.42 1.80
C TRP A 194 -22.00 17.54 1.66
N MET A 195 -21.56 18.79 1.48
CA MET A 195 -22.42 19.98 1.54
C MET A 195 -23.43 20.05 0.39
N PHE A 196 -23.10 19.49 -0.77
CA PHE A 196 -23.99 19.41 -1.93
C PHE A 196 -24.82 18.11 -1.98
N ARG A 197 -24.77 17.26 -0.96
CA ARG A 197 -25.52 15.99 -0.90
C ARG A 197 -25.26 15.07 -2.10
N LEU A 198 -24.00 14.96 -2.53
CA LEU A 198 -23.61 14.15 -3.71
C LEU A 198 -23.39 12.66 -3.40
N MET A 199 -23.61 12.26 -2.15
CA MET A 199 -23.55 10.88 -1.69
C MET A 199 -24.96 10.38 -1.34
N PRO A 200 -25.21 9.06 -1.35
CA PRO A 200 -26.47 8.49 -0.90
C PRO A 200 -26.85 8.93 0.53
N ALA A 201 -28.15 9.06 0.80
CA ALA A 201 -28.66 9.56 2.08
C ALA A 201 -28.13 8.80 3.32
N ALA A 202 -27.83 7.50 3.17
CA ALA A 202 -27.27 6.66 4.22
C ALA A 202 -25.98 7.26 4.83
N TYR A 203 -25.13 7.90 4.03
CA TYR A 203 -23.86 8.49 4.47
C TYR A 203 -24.01 9.59 5.52
N TYR A 204 -25.19 10.20 5.59
CA TYR A 204 -25.47 11.29 6.52
C TYR A 204 -26.14 10.80 7.81
N SER A 205 -26.56 9.53 7.86
CA SER A 205 -27.19 8.95 9.05
C SER A 205 -26.13 8.52 10.06
N PHE A 206 -26.37 8.92 11.31
CA PHE A 206 -25.63 8.48 12.49
C PHE A 206 -26.20 7.20 13.10
N ASP A 207 -27.31 6.69 12.55
CA ASP A 207 -28.01 5.53 13.11
C ASP A 207 -27.22 4.24 12.90
N GLY A 208 -27.27 3.39 13.92
CA GLY A 208 -26.58 2.12 13.94
C GLY A 208 -25.10 2.25 14.29
N GLY A 209 -24.32 1.23 13.91
CA GLY A 209 -22.90 1.17 14.21
C GLY A 209 -22.04 0.96 12.96
N ILE A 210 -20.74 0.70 13.17
CA ILE A 210 -19.84 0.39 12.06
C ILE A 210 -20.26 -0.93 11.39
N GLU A 211 -20.67 -0.84 10.13
CA GLU A 211 -21.05 -1.97 9.28
C GLU A 211 -19.80 -2.57 8.63
N TRP A 212 -19.05 -3.41 9.36
CA TRP A 212 -17.75 -3.92 8.91
C TRP A 212 -17.75 -4.60 7.53
N SER A 213 -18.85 -5.27 7.15
CA SER A 213 -19.00 -5.86 5.82
C SER A 213 -19.05 -4.80 4.72
N LYS A 214 -19.67 -3.65 4.98
CA LYS A 214 -19.71 -2.49 4.08
C LYS A 214 -18.35 -1.78 4.05
N VAL A 215 -17.68 -1.64 5.19
CA VAL A 215 -16.32 -1.09 5.26
C VAL A 215 -15.37 -1.90 4.38
N PHE A 216 -15.40 -3.23 4.53
CA PHE A 216 -14.61 -4.13 3.70
C PHE A 216 -14.98 -4.02 2.22
N LEU A 217 -16.28 -4.01 1.89
CA LEU A 217 -16.73 -3.83 0.51
C LEU A 217 -16.28 -2.49 -0.09
N CYS A 218 -16.31 -1.40 0.68
CA CYS A 218 -15.78 -0.10 0.26
C CYS A 218 -14.28 -0.20 -0.07
N LEU A 219 -13.46 -0.84 0.78
CA LEU A 219 -12.03 -1.02 0.51
C LEU A 219 -11.79 -1.79 -0.80
N VAL A 220 -12.54 -2.88 -1.02
CA VAL A 220 -12.40 -3.72 -2.22
C VAL A 220 -12.85 -2.99 -3.49
N VAL A 221 -13.98 -2.29 -3.45
CA VAL A 221 -14.48 -1.50 -4.59
C VAL A 221 -13.55 -0.32 -4.87
N GLN A 222 -13.10 0.37 -3.83
CA GLN A 222 -12.13 1.47 -3.93
C GLN A 222 -10.85 1.01 -4.64
N ASP A 223 -10.25 -0.10 -4.18
CA ASP A 223 -9.02 -0.62 -4.74
C ASP A 223 -9.21 -1.15 -6.18
N CYS A 224 -10.36 -1.74 -6.49
CA CYS A 224 -10.69 -2.16 -7.86
C CYS A 224 -10.68 -0.97 -8.84
N ILE A 225 -11.37 0.11 -8.48
CA ILE A 225 -11.46 1.29 -9.34
C ILE A 225 -10.10 1.99 -9.39
N GLN A 226 -9.40 2.10 -8.26
CA GLN A 226 -8.06 2.66 -8.19
C GLN A 226 -7.07 1.84 -9.03
N PHE A 227 -7.13 0.50 -9.03
CA PHE A 227 -6.34 -0.37 -9.89
C PHE A 227 -6.55 -0.05 -11.37
N VAL A 228 -7.81 0.11 -11.81
CA VAL A 228 -8.13 0.47 -13.19
C VAL A 228 -7.59 1.85 -13.54
N MET A 229 -7.81 2.84 -12.68
CA MET A 229 -7.31 4.20 -12.89
C MET A 229 -5.78 4.22 -12.96
N HIS A 230 -5.12 3.46 -12.09
CA HIS A 230 -3.68 3.34 -12.06
C HIS A 230 -3.14 2.73 -13.35
N LEU A 231 -3.71 1.62 -13.80
CA LEU A 231 -3.33 0.99 -15.07
C LEU A 231 -3.51 1.97 -16.24
N LEU A 232 -4.60 2.73 -16.26
CA LEU A 232 -4.85 3.75 -17.28
C LEU A 232 -3.81 4.87 -17.25
N GLU A 233 -3.39 5.34 -16.07
CA GLU A 233 -2.35 6.36 -15.96
C GLU A 233 -1.00 5.92 -16.56
N HIS A 234 -0.69 4.63 -16.48
CA HIS A 234 0.50 4.06 -17.13
C HIS A 234 0.32 3.79 -18.63
N CYS A 235 -0.87 3.36 -19.05
CA CYS A 235 -1.06 2.79 -20.39
C CYS A 235 -1.77 3.71 -21.41
N VAL A 236 -2.53 4.72 -20.98
CA VAL A 236 -3.35 5.55 -21.90
C VAL A 236 -2.49 6.32 -22.89
N SER A 237 -1.47 7.03 -22.43
CA SER A 237 -0.46 7.65 -23.29
C SER A 237 0.79 8.07 -22.51
N PRO A 238 1.96 8.14 -23.15
CA PRO A 238 3.17 8.65 -22.51
C PRO A 238 3.03 10.09 -21.99
N ALA A 239 2.22 10.91 -22.67
CA ALA A 239 1.95 12.28 -22.25
C ALA A 239 1.13 12.30 -20.97
N PHE A 240 0.04 11.53 -20.91
CA PHE A 240 -0.80 11.44 -19.72
C PHE A 240 0.00 10.95 -18.52
N TYR A 241 0.75 9.85 -18.66
CA TYR A 241 1.66 9.34 -17.63
C TYR A 241 2.64 10.40 -17.13
N LYS A 242 3.27 11.16 -18.04
CA LYS A 242 4.27 12.18 -17.70
C LYS A 242 3.71 13.29 -16.81
N TYR A 243 2.47 13.71 -17.01
CA TYR A 243 1.85 14.80 -16.25
C TYR A 243 1.04 14.34 -15.04
N SER A 244 0.51 13.12 -15.07
CA SER A 244 -0.25 12.53 -13.97
C SER A 244 0.68 11.85 -12.97
N HIS A 245 1.06 10.61 -13.25
CA HIS A 245 1.58 9.67 -12.26
C HIS A 245 3.12 9.60 -12.21
N LYS A 246 3.83 10.00 -13.28
CA LYS A 246 5.31 10.06 -13.28
C LYS A 246 5.92 10.92 -12.16
N PRO A 247 5.34 12.07 -11.76
CA PRO A 247 5.78 12.82 -10.59
C PRO A 247 5.81 12.01 -9.30
N HIS A 248 4.87 11.08 -9.11
CA HIS A 248 4.85 10.15 -7.98
C HIS A 248 6.00 9.12 -8.10
N HIS A 249 6.24 8.60 -9.31
CA HIS A 249 7.35 7.67 -9.61
C HIS A 249 8.77 8.21 -9.49
N ARG A 250 8.95 9.49 -9.14
CA ARG A 250 10.30 10.00 -8.80
C ARG A 250 10.87 9.30 -7.56
N PHE A 251 10.02 8.66 -6.76
CA PHE A 251 10.37 7.95 -5.53
C PHE A 251 10.54 6.45 -5.75
N THR A 252 11.53 6.03 -6.54
CA THR A 252 11.77 4.61 -6.86
C THR A 252 12.12 3.72 -5.65
N ASN A 253 12.47 4.33 -4.52
CA ASN A 253 12.50 3.72 -3.19
C ASN A 253 11.64 4.62 -2.30
N PRO A 254 10.31 4.42 -2.30
CA PRO A 254 9.42 5.32 -1.59
C PRO A 254 9.60 5.17 -0.08
N ARG A 255 9.19 6.21 0.63
CA ARG A 255 9.09 6.21 2.09
C ARG A 255 7.66 6.57 2.48
N LEU A 256 7.32 6.28 3.73
CA LEU A 256 5.98 6.49 4.27
C LEU A 256 5.40 7.88 3.97
N PHE A 257 6.23 8.93 4.05
CA PHE A 257 5.80 10.31 3.82
C PHE A 257 5.60 10.70 2.34
N ASP A 258 6.02 9.85 1.40
CA ASP A 258 5.88 10.10 -0.03
C ASP A 258 4.49 9.65 -0.57
N ALA A 259 3.66 8.99 0.25
CA ALA A 259 2.39 8.39 -0.16
C ALA A 259 1.40 9.33 -0.85
N PHE A 260 1.36 10.61 -0.45
CA PHE A 260 0.49 11.63 -1.08
C PHE A 260 1.26 12.61 -1.96
N ASN A 261 2.52 12.31 -2.26
CA ASN A 261 3.38 13.14 -3.07
C ASN A 261 3.21 12.78 -4.56
N GLY A 262 2.10 13.23 -5.12
CA GLY A 262 1.73 13.06 -6.53
C GLY A 262 1.45 14.39 -7.22
N SER A 263 0.98 14.32 -8.47
CA SER A 263 0.40 15.50 -9.13
C SER A 263 -1.06 15.69 -8.73
N MET A 264 -1.62 16.86 -9.03
CA MET A 264 -3.06 17.09 -8.89
C MET A 264 -3.88 16.09 -9.74
N LEU A 265 -3.43 15.79 -10.95
CA LEU A 265 -4.13 14.87 -11.86
C LEU A 265 -4.11 13.44 -11.32
N ASP A 266 -2.97 13.01 -10.79
CA ASP A 266 -2.80 11.74 -10.07
C ASP A 266 -3.74 11.67 -8.87
N THR A 267 -3.83 12.72 -8.05
CA THR A 267 -4.79 12.79 -6.94
C THR A 267 -6.24 12.64 -7.41
N ILE A 268 -6.61 13.29 -8.52
CA ILE A 268 -7.97 13.19 -9.08
C ILE A 268 -8.24 11.75 -9.55
N CYS A 269 -7.32 11.16 -10.32
CA CYS A 269 -7.48 9.85 -10.93
C CYS A 269 -7.39 8.70 -9.92
N MET A 270 -6.44 8.76 -9.01
CA MET A 270 -6.14 7.69 -8.05
C MET A 270 -6.98 7.75 -6.78
N ILE A 271 -7.43 8.94 -6.37
CA ILE A 271 -8.11 9.13 -5.09
C ILE A 271 -9.55 9.61 -5.29
N LEU A 272 -9.77 10.77 -5.93
CA LEU A 272 -11.09 11.42 -5.92
C LEU A 272 -12.14 10.67 -6.76
N ILE A 273 -11.78 10.25 -7.98
CA ILE A 273 -12.67 9.48 -8.85
C ILE A 273 -13.05 8.14 -8.18
N PRO A 274 -12.10 7.32 -7.70
CA PRO A 274 -12.42 6.11 -6.95
C PRO A 274 -13.29 6.38 -5.71
N LEU A 275 -12.96 7.38 -4.88
CA LEU A 275 -13.77 7.70 -3.69
C LEU A 275 -15.21 8.04 -4.04
N TYR A 276 -15.42 8.86 -5.08
CA TYR A 276 -16.76 9.26 -5.49
C TYR A 276 -17.57 8.09 -6.03
N ALA A 277 -16.93 7.26 -6.86
CA ALA A 277 -17.57 6.08 -7.42
C ALA A 277 -17.90 5.06 -6.32
N THR A 278 -16.96 4.75 -5.42
CA THR A 278 -17.19 3.86 -4.28
C THR A 278 -18.34 4.34 -3.42
N ALA A 279 -18.40 5.65 -3.11
CA ALA A 279 -19.48 6.21 -2.30
C ALA A 279 -20.86 6.05 -2.94
N ASN A 280 -20.95 6.06 -4.27
CA ASN A 280 -22.21 5.89 -4.98
C ASN A 280 -22.57 4.41 -5.23
N LEU A 281 -21.59 3.50 -5.17
CA LEU A 281 -21.78 2.06 -5.37
C LEU A 281 -22.10 1.31 -4.07
N VAL A 282 -21.51 1.71 -2.94
CA VAL A 282 -21.65 1.01 -1.66
C VAL A 282 -22.34 1.92 -0.66
N HIS A 283 -23.62 1.71 -0.39
CA HIS A 283 -24.34 2.58 0.55
C HIS A 283 -24.10 2.09 1.98
N CYS A 284 -23.53 2.95 2.83
CA CYS A 284 -23.25 2.69 4.24
C CYS A 284 -23.49 3.95 5.09
N ASN A 285 -23.57 3.77 6.41
CA ASN A 285 -23.75 4.88 7.34
C ASN A 285 -22.48 5.72 7.56
N VAL A 286 -22.62 6.86 8.24
CA VAL A 286 -21.52 7.80 8.48
C VAL A 286 -20.34 7.14 9.19
N TRP A 287 -20.60 6.26 10.16
CA TRP A 287 -19.57 5.58 10.96
C TRP A 287 -18.74 4.62 10.12
N SER A 288 -19.40 3.87 9.23
CA SER A 288 -18.75 2.98 8.27
C SER A 288 -17.91 3.77 7.28
N TYR A 289 -18.38 4.94 6.83
CA TYR A 289 -17.61 5.80 5.95
C TYR A 289 -16.37 6.38 6.64
N MET A 290 -16.47 6.79 7.90
CA MET A 290 -15.33 7.24 8.71
C MET A 290 -14.29 6.12 8.90
N ALA A 291 -14.75 4.91 9.23
CA ALA A 291 -13.87 3.75 9.39
C ALA A 291 -13.16 3.39 8.08
N PHE A 292 -13.91 3.34 6.96
CA PHE A 292 -13.35 3.14 5.62
C PHE A 292 -12.31 4.21 5.27
N GLY A 293 -12.65 5.49 5.40
CA GLY A 293 -11.76 6.60 5.05
C GLY A 293 -10.46 6.58 5.86
N SER A 294 -10.54 6.25 7.17
CA SER A 294 -9.36 6.13 8.00
C SER A 294 -8.48 4.94 7.60
N LEU A 295 -9.07 3.75 7.42
CA LEU A 295 -8.34 2.56 7.00
C LEU A 295 -7.67 2.78 5.64
N TYR A 296 -8.41 3.30 4.67
CA TYR A 296 -7.90 3.60 3.33
C TYR A 296 -6.72 4.56 3.37
N ALA A 297 -6.87 5.71 4.04
CA ALA A 297 -5.82 6.73 4.10
C ALA A 297 -4.56 6.21 4.79
N ASN A 298 -4.69 5.51 5.92
CA ASN A 298 -3.55 4.98 6.66
C ASN A 298 -2.87 3.83 5.92
N TRP A 299 -3.65 2.95 5.28
CA TRP A 299 -3.07 1.83 4.52
C TRP A 299 -2.32 2.33 3.27
N LEU A 300 -2.85 3.33 2.54
CA LEU A 300 -2.10 4.01 1.47
C LEU A 300 -0.75 4.57 1.96
N THR A 301 -0.72 5.15 3.16
CA THR A 301 0.52 5.60 3.80
C THR A 301 1.46 4.42 4.10
N LEU A 302 0.94 3.33 4.67
CA LEU A 302 1.73 2.18 5.10
C LEU A 302 2.35 1.40 3.94
N ILE A 303 1.68 1.24 2.79
CA ILE A 303 2.28 0.56 1.62
C ILE A 303 3.48 1.32 1.03
N HIS A 304 3.71 2.58 1.40
CA HIS A 304 4.92 3.32 1.02
C HIS A 304 6.03 3.22 2.06
N SER A 305 5.80 2.54 3.20
CA SER A 305 6.83 2.32 4.21
C SER A 305 8.06 1.68 3.59
N GLU A 306 9.24 2.20 3.92
CA GLU A 306 10.52 1.67 3.45
C GLU A 306 10.99 0.41 4.23
N TYR A 307 10.15 -0.08 5.14
CA TYR A 307 10.39 -1.22 6.02
C TYR A 307 9.29 -2.27 5.90
N THR A 308 9.68 -3.55 6.02
CA THR A 308 8.79 -4.70 6.11
C THR A 308 8.13 -4.77 7.48
N PHE A 309 6.81 -4.95 7.52
CA PHE A 309 6.08 -5.11 8.77
C PHE A 309 5.97 -6.58 9.19
N PRO A 310 5.87 -6.87 10.50
CA PRO A 310 5.75 -8.25 11.00
C PRO A 310 4.51 -9.01 10.51
N TRP A 311 3.43 -8.31 10.12
CA TRP A 311 2.20 -8.92 9.58
C TRP A 311 2.17 -9.07 8.05
N ASP A 312 3.20 -8.63 7.32
CA ASP A 312 3.20 -8.66 5.85
C ASP A 312 3.01 -10.09 5.32
N GLY A 313 3.57 -11.10 5.99
CA GLY A 313 3.36 -12.51 5.61
C GLY A 313 1.90 -12.96 5.69
N LEU A 314 1.14 -12.49 6.69
CA LEU A 314 -0.31 -12.76 6.76
C LEU A 314 -1.05 -12.05 5.64
N PHE A 315 -0.65 -10.80 5.35
CA PHE A 315 -1.25 -10.01 4.28
C PHE A 315 -1.06 -10.68 2.93
N HIS A 316 0.15 -11.15 2.62
CA HIS A 316 0.44 -11.91 1.40
C HIS A 316 -0.43 -13.16 1.25
N CYS A 317 -0.65 -13.90 2.34
CA CYS A 317 -1.47 -15.13 2.34
C CYS A 317 -2.92 -14.86 1.90
N VAL A 318 -3.51 -13.75 2.37
CA VAL A 318 -4.88 -13.36 2.02
C VAL A 318 -4.94 -12.44 0.79
N GLY A 319 -3.79 -12.06 0.23
CA GLY A 319 -3.66 -11.18 -0.92
C GLY A 319 -3.89 -9.70 -0.61
N PHE A 320 -3.72 -9.28 0.65
CA PHE A 320 -3.63 -7.89 1.05
C PHE A 320 -2.28 -7.31 0.62
N GLY A 321 -2.29 -6.08 0.11
CA GLY A 321 -1.11 -5.40 -0.40
C GLY A 321 -0.19 -4.96 0.74
N THR A 322 1.11 -5.21 0.57
CA THR A 322 2.15 -4.81 1.53
C THR A 322 3.04 -3.72 0.94
N SER A 323 3.91 -3.18 1.79
CA SER A 323 4.91 -2.22 1.35
C SER A 323 5.87 -2.82 0.32
N GLY A 324 6.21 -4.11 0.45
CA GLY A 324 7.02 -4.83 -0.53
C GLY A 324 6.37 -4.84 -1.92
N ASP A 325 5.07 -5.16 -2.00
CA ASP A 325 4.34 -5.19 -3.27
C ASP A 325 4.36 -3.82 -3.98
N HIS A 326 4.16 -2.74 -3.22
CA HIS A 326 4.17 -1.40 -3.78
C HIS A 326 5.58 -0.90 -4.12
N HIS A 327 6.61 -1.33 -3.40
CA HIS A 327 8.00 -1.06 -3.78
C HIS A 327 8.39 -1.75 -5.10
N VAL A 328 7.86 -2.94 -5.41
CA VAL A 328 8.00 -3.57 -6.73
C VAL A 328 7.40 -2.66 -7.81
N HIS A 329 6.25 -2.05 -7.55
CA HIS A 329 5.64 -1.09 -8.44
C HIS A 329 6.54 0.13 -8.70
N HIS A 330 7.02 0.80 -7.64
CA HIS A 330 7.91 1.98 -7.76
C HIS A 330 9.28 1.65 -8.36
N ALA A 331 9.76 0.41 -8.26
CA ALA A 331 11.03 0.00 -8.84
C ALA A 331 10.94 -0.28 -10.35
N PHE A 332 9.81 -0.80 -10.83
CA PHE A 332 9.70 -1.34 -12.20
C PHE A 332 8.58 -0.73 -13.05
N PHE A 333 7.65 0.02 -12.46
CA PHE A 333 6.57 0.77 -13.10
C PHE A 333 5.50 -0.04 -13.86
N LYS A 334 5.70 -1.35 -14.04
CA LYS A 334 4.85 -2.21 -14.88
C LYS A 334 4.18 -3.38 -14.15
N TYR A 335 4.35 -3.45 -12.84
CA TYR A 335 3.84 -4.51 -11.99
C TYR A 335 3.11 -3.91 -10.79
N ASN A 336 2.22 -4.70 -10.17
CA ASN A 336 1.56 -4.37 -8.90
C ASN A 336 0.84 -3.01 -8.90
N TYR A 337 -0.20 -2.87 -9.71
CA TYR A 337 -1.01 -1.63 -9.78
C TYR A 337 -2.02 -1.52 -8.62
N GLY A 338 -2.38 -2.61 -7.96
CA GLY A 338 -3.22 -2.63 -6.76
C GLY A 338 -2.51 -1.99 -5.59
N HIS A 339 -3.27 -1.30 -4.73
CA HIS A 339 -2.72 -0.63 -3.55
C HIS A 339 -3.02 -1.44 -2.30
N LEU A 340 -4.30 -1.71 -2.05
CA LEU A 340 -4.76 -2.41 -0.86
C LEU A 340 -4.83 -3.92 -1.06
N PHE A 341 -5.09 -4.39 -2.29
CA PHE A 341 -5.19 -5.80 -2.58
C PHE A 341 -4.38 -6.17 -3.82
N THR A 342 -3.73 -7.32 -3.75
CA THR A 342 -3.02 -7.95 -4.87
C THR A 342 -3.96 -8.72 -5.80
N TRP A 343 -5.26 -8.80 -5.46
CA TRP A 343 -6.23 -9.64 -6.16
C TRP A 343 -6.40 -9.24 -7.63
N PHE A 344 -6.54 -7.95 -7.90
CA PHE A 344 -6.72 -7.44 -9.26
C PHE A 344 -5.46 -7.64 -10.11
N ASP A 345 -4.27 -7.45 -9.53
CA ASP A 345 -3.01 -7.77 -10.19
C ASP A 345 -2.85 -9.25 -10.51
N ARG A 346 -3.28 -10.14 -9.60
CA ARG A 346 -3.24 -11.59 -9.82
C ARG A 346 -4.19 -12.00 -10.93
N VAL A 347 -5.38 -11.40 -11.00
CA VAL A 347 -6.35 -11.63 -12.08
C VAL A 347 -5.84 -11.08 -13.42
N TRP A 348 -5.22 -9.90 -13.42
CA TRP A 348 -4.72 -9.24 -14.63
C TRP A 348 -3.33 -9.73 -15.09
N GLY A 349 -2.62 -10.47 -14.24
CA GLY A 349 -1.30 -11.03 -14.54
C GLY A 349 -0.12 -10.06 -14.30
N THR A 350 -0.37 -8.94 -13.64
CA THR A 350 0.63 -7.90 -13.31
C THR A 350 1.30 -8.10 -11.97
N TYR A 351 0.85 -9.09 -11.17
CA TYR A 351 1.42 -9.37 -9.85
C TYR A 351 2.85 -9.91 -9.95
N ARG A 352 3.78 -9.34 -9.17
CA ARG A 352 5.13 -9.86 -8.94
C ARG A 352 5.51 -9.72 -7.47
N HIS A 353 5.98 -10.81 -6.88
CA HIS A 353 6.39 -10.83 -5.49
C HIS A 353 7.81 -10.23 -5.33
N PRO A 354 8.11 -9.47 -4.26
CA PRO A 354 9.45 -8.89 -4.03
C PRO A 354 10.60 -9.90 -4.08
N SER A 355 10.37 -11.11 -3.58
CA SER A 355 11.36 -12.20 -3.58
C SER A 355 11.83 -12.61 -4.99
N GLU A 356 11.05 -12.34 -6.05
CA GLU A 356 11.46 -12.61 -7.44
C GLU A 356 12.66 -11.75 -7.87
N PHE A 357 12.91 -10.63 -7.18
CA PHE A 357 14.01 -9.72 -7.47
C PHE A 357 15.04 -9.64 -6.33
N ALA A 358 14.93 -10.49 -5.31
CA ALA A 358 15.90 -10.60 -4.23
C ALA A 358 17.10 -11.50 -4.63
N PRO A 359 18.31 -11.28 -4.07
CA PRO A 359 18.71 -10.17 -3.21
C PRO A 359 19.19 -8.93 -4.02
N LYS A 360 18.90 -8.86 -5.32
CA LYS A 360 19.45 -7.79 -6.17
C LYS A 360 18.81 -6.43 -5.88
N GLN A 361 17.48 -6.37 -5.90
CA GLN A 361 16.72 -5.13 -5.70
C GLN A 361 16.08 -5.06 -4.30
N PHE A 362 15.58 -6.19 -3.80
CA PHE A 362 14.91 -6.31 -2.50
C PHE A 362 15.65 -7.27 -1.58
N ASN A 363 15.46 -7.13 -0.27
CA ASN A 363 16.01 -8.09 0.69
C ASN A 363 15.28 -9.45 0.59
N GLU A 364 15.88 -10.53 1.06
CA GLU A 364 15.29 -11.88 0.95
C GLU A 364 14.10 -12.11 1.88
N ARG A 365 13.98 -11.30 2.93
CA ARG A 365 12.94 -11.41 3.97
C ARG A 365 11.85 -10.34 3.83
N THR A 366 11.65 -9.85 2.60
CA THR A 366 10.79 -8.72 2.28
C THR A 366 9.39 -9.12 1.86
#